data_AF-A0A964K008-F1
#
_entry.id   AF-A0A964K008-F1
#
_cell.length_a   1.000
_cell.length_b   1.000
_cell.length_c   1.000
_cell.angle_alpha   90.00
_cell.angle_beta   90.00
_cell.angle_gamma   90.00
#
_symmetry.space_group_name_H-M   'P 1'
#
loop_
_entity.id
_entity.type
_entity.pdbx_description
1 polymer ?
#
loop_
_entity_poly.entity_id
_entity_poly.type
_entity_poly.pdbx_seq_one_letter_code
_entity_poly.pdbx_strand_id
1 'polypeptide(L)'
;MRPRPSFAGAAIEVSDLARSVAFHRLWLPMLGFRRVWASPDRVMWSRGYDHFVMRQAKDGAARGPGALWLAVAAESRAQVDQVFAELRDGGAEILQPPSEFDFSPGYYSVGFRDPDGVPIEVVHRWDELPDIADAEKVSVPGHGVTLGGYFFKPQAGQPPYPALVLLHGFAGHAHNMAGLARAASANGYAALALSLRGWLGSEGESDQGLRQPLDVLAAIDWLAKRPSVDRERLGLVGASMGGQVALLAAAHKPHIKAVASFFAPTDLAAWRAANPFIRDYLDDLCGPEGLPVRSPILRVAQIDVPVLLIHGDRDENVPVAQTVAMAEALRSHGKEVETLIVAGAPHFFSDKENGVARRKLFDFMRRHLNRA
;
A
#
# COMPACT_ATOMS: atom_id res chain seq x y z
N MET A 1 23.45 6.03 11.36
CA MET A 1 22.39 6.74 10.60
C MET A 1 22.90 7.03 9.21
N ARG A 2 22.14 6.70 8.16
CA ARG A 2 22.43 7.25 6.82
C ARG A 2 22.13 8.75 6.87
N PRO A 3 23.00 9.62 6.33
CA PRO A 3 22.70 11.05 6.27
C PRO A 3 21.41 11.27 5.47
N ARG A 4 20.51 12.11 5.97
CA ARG A 4 19.28 12.43 5.25
C ARG A 4 19.63 13.20 3.98
N PRO A 5 19.07 12.86 2.81
CA PRO A 5 19.13 13.76 1.67
C PRO A 5 18.40 15.05 2.05
N SER A 6 18.95 16.19 1.67
CA SER A 6 18.32 17.50 1.93
C SER A 6 17.01 17.69 1.15
N PHE A 7 16.83 16.97 0.04
CA PHE A 7 15.63 17.02 -0.79
C PHE A 7 14.75 15.78 -0.58
N ALA A 8 13.50 16.01 -0.21
CA ALA A 8 12.45 14.99 -0.07
C ALA A 8 11.70 14.76 -1.40
N GLY A 9 11.58 15.79 -2.23
CA GLY A 9 10.98 15.66 -3.55
C GLY A 9 10.91 16.98 -4.31
N ALA A 10 10.52 16.88 -5.57
CA ALA A 10 10.27 18.03 -6.42
C ALA A 10 9.05 17.79 -7.31
N ALA A 11 8.29 18.84 -7.60
CA ALA A 11 7.30 18.83 -8.67
C ALA A 11 7.61 19.93 -9.69
N ILE A 12 7.47 19.61 -10.97
CA ILE A 12 7.58 20.56 -12.07
C ILE A 12 6.30 20.58 -12.90
N GLU A 13 5.95 21.77 -13.39
CA GLU A 13 4.97 21.90 -14.47
C GLU A 13 5.66 21.92 -15.83
N VAL A 14 5.12 21.19 -16.79
CA VAL A 14 5.69 21.00 -18.12
C VAL A 14 4.68 21.36 -19.20
N SER A 15 5.17 21.95 -20.30
CA SER A 15 4.33 22.34 -21.45
C SER A 15 3.77 21.17 -22.24
N ASP A 16 4.47 20.03 -22.22
CA ASP A 16 4.07 18.80 -22.86
C ASP A 16 4.53 17.64 -21.97
N LEU A 17 3.58 17.01 -21.29
CA LEU A 17 3.83 15.95 -20.33
C LEU A 17 4.39 14.71 -21.02
N ALA A 18 3.86 14.33 -22.20
CA ALA A 18 4.33 13.14 -22.91
C ALA A 18 5.80 13.28 -23.33
N ARG A 19 6.16 14.44 -23.90
CA ARG A 19 7.54 14.76 -24.27
C ARG A 19 8.47 14.80 -23.05
N SER A 20 8.04 15.43 -21.96
CA SER A 20 8.85 15.52 -20.74
C SER A 20 9.04 14.15 -20.08
N VAL A 21 8.00 13.32 -20.01
CA VAL A 21 8.06 11.94 -19.53
C VAL A 21 9.09 11.15 -20.35
N ALA A 22 9.02 11.23 -21.68
CA ALA A 22 9.95 10.53 -22.57
C ALA A 22 11.42 10.94 -22.32
N PHE A 23 11.68 12.24 -22.14
CA PHE A 23 13.02 12.74 -21.83
C PHE A 23 13.52 12.25 -20.45
N HIS A 24 12.69 12.32 -19.42
CA HIS A 24 13.13 11.98 -18.05
C HIS A 24 13.26 10.47 -17.81
N ARG A 25 12.58 9.63 -18.61
CA ARG A 25 12.80 8.18 -18.62
C ARG A 25 14.24 7.80 -18.96
N LEU A 26 15.00 8.67 -19.63
CA LEU A 26 16.38 8.39 -20.00
C LEU A 26 17.34 8.35 -18.79
N TRP A 27 17.03 9.08 -17.70
CA TRP A 27 17.97 9.28 -16.60
C TRP A 27 17.41 9.01 -15.20
N LEU A 28 16.11 9.24 -14.95
CA LEU A 28 15.51 8.96 -13.65
C LEU A 28 15.72 7.49 -13.19
N PRO A 29 15.55 6.48 -14.07
CA PRO A 29 15.86 5.09 -13.72
C PRO A 29 17.32 4.87 -13.31
N MET A 30 18.27 5.59 -13.91
CA MET A 30 19.70 5.51 -13.56
C MET A 30 19.98 5.99 -12.14
N LEU A 31 19.11 6.86 -11.59
CA LEU A 31 19.19 7.34 -10.21
C LEU A 31 18.35 6.49 -9.24
N GLY A 32 17.75 5.40 -9.72
CA GLY A 32 16.91 4.48 -8.94
C GLY A 32 15.44 4.89 -8.85
N PHE A 33 15.01 5.94 -9.54
CA PHE A 33 13.60 6.32 -9.59
C PHE A 33 12.83 5.42 -10.55
N ARG A 34 11.70 4.89 -10.07
CA ARG A 34 10.74 4.14 -10.89
C ARG A 34 9.50 4.99 -11.02
N ARG A 35 8.86 4.98 -12.18
CA ARG A 35 7.54 5.58 -12.28
C ARG A 35 6.60 4.76 -11.40
N VAL A 36 5.79 5.42 -10.57
CA VAL A 36 4.87 4.74 -9.64
C VAL A 36 3.42 5.16 -9.82
N TRP A 37 3.18 6.28 -10.49
CA TRP A 37 1.83 6.74 -10.79
C TRP A 37 1.84 7.60 -12.06
N ALA A 38 0.80 7.47 -12.87
CA ALA A 38 0.60 8.25 -14.08
C ALA A 38 -0.90 8.48 -14.31
N SER A 39 -1.22 9.63 -14.86
CA SER A 39 -2.56 10.09 -15.23
C SER A 39 -2.43 11.02 -16.45
N PRO A 40 -3.54 11.45 -17.08
CA PRO A 40 -3.47 12.29 -18.27
C PRO A 40 -2.74 13.63 -18.04
N ASP A 41 -2.80 14.16 -16.82
CA ASP A 41 -2.27 15.48 -16.46
C ASP A 41 -1.05 15.42 -15.54
N ARG A 42 -0.64 14.25 -15.04
CA ARG A 42 0.48 14.14 -14.11
C ARG A 42 1.14 12.77 -14.10
N VAL A 43 2.45 12.74 -13.91
CA VAL A 43 3.24 11.53 -13.69
C VAL A 43 4.13 11.70 -12.45
N MET A 44 4.28 10.64 -11.66
CA MET A 44 5.15 10.60 -10.49
C MET A 44 6.15 9.45 -10.61
N TRP A 45 7.41 9.79 -10.39
CA TRP A 45 8.48 8.84 -10.17
C TRP A 45 8.86 8.85 -8.71
N SER A 46 9.19 7.67 -8.18
CA SER A 46 9.63 7.51 -6.81
C SER A 46 10.84 6.62 -6.70
N ARG A 47 11.70 6.92 -5.75
CA ARG A 47 12.71 6.02 -5.22
C ARG A 47 12.48 5.89 -3.72
N GLY A 48 11.73 4.87 -3.32
CA GLY A 48 11.18 4.81 -1.97
C GLY A 48 10.22 5.97 -1.74
N TYR A 49 10.52 6.83 -0.76
CA TYR A 49 9.71 8.00 -0.41
C TYR A 49 10.20 9.31 -1.02
N ASP A 50 11.26 9.28 -1.82
CA ASP A 50 11.68 10.45 -2.60
C ASP A 50 10.83 10.52 -3.87
N HIS A 51 10.23 11.68 -4.16
CA HIS A 51 9.29 11.85 -5.27
C HIS A 51 9.74 12.90 -6.28
N PHE A 52 9.59 12.58 -7.57
CA PHE A 52 9.72 13.52 -8.67
C PHE A 52 8.40 13.54 -9.46
N VAL A 53 7.69 14.65 -9.41
CA VAL A 53 6.35 14.81 -9.98
C VAL A 53 6.41 15.74 -11.18
N MET A 54 5.76 15.36 -12.28
CA MET A 54 5.54 16.22 -13.44
C MET A 54 4.06 16.44 -13.64
N ARG A 55 3.65 17.68 -13.83
CA ARG A 55 2.27 18.08 -14.11
C ARG A 55 2.18 18.79 -15.46
N GLN A 56 1.17 18.47 -16.27
CA GLN A 56 0.85 19.23 -17.47
C GLN A 56 0.39 20.63 -17.06
N ALA A 57 1.02 21.66 -17.62
CA ALA A 57 0.59 23.04 -17.40
C ALA A 57 -0.83 23.25 -17.96
N LYS A 58 -1.68 23.98 -17.23
CA LYS A 58 -3.01 24.39 -17.70
C LYS A 58 -2.91 25.74 -18.41
N ASP A 59 -3.60 25.87 -19.54
CA ASP A 59 -3.69 27.13 -20.27
C ASP A 59 -4.27 28.25 -19.37
N GLY A 60 -3.63 29.42 -19.38
CA GLY A 60 -4.05 30.59 -18.59
C GLY A 60 -3.59 30.61 -17.12
N ALA A 61 -2.81 29.62 -16.66
CA ALA A 61 -2.16 29.72 -15.35
C ALA A 61 -1.07 30.81 -15.37
N ALA A 62 -1.01 31.63 -14.31
CA ALA A 62 -0.21 32.85 -14.26
C ALA A 62 1.32 32.69 -14.43
N ARG A 63 1.85 31.47 -14.54
CA ARG A 63 3.32 31.22 -14.51
C ARG A 63 3.90 30.34 -15.63
N GLY A 64 3.10 29.85 -16.59
CA GLY A 64 3.62 29.03 -17.69
C GLY A 64 4.41 27.77 -17.23
N PRO A 65 5.11 27.08 -18.14
CA PRO A 65 6.00 25.97 -17.78
C PRO A 65 7.15 26.48 -16.91
N GLY A 66 7.36 25.88 -15.74
CA GLY A 66 8.38 26.30 -14.78
C GLY A 66 7.82 26.95 -13.51
N ALA A 67 7.39 26.12 -12.57
CA ALA A 67 7.34 26.44 -11.14
C ALA A 67 7.69 25.16 -10.37
N LEU A 68 8.82 25.19 -9.66
CA LEU A 68 9.41 24.05 -8.96
C LEU A 68 8.82 24.00 -7.55
N TRP A 69 7.83 23.14 -7.33
CA TRP A 69 7.45 22.79 -5.95
C TRP A 69 8.61 22.04 -5.33
N LEU A 70 9.20 22.60 -4.28
CA LEU A 70 10.34 22.00 -3.60
C LEU A 70 9.89 21.42 -2.26
N ALA A 71 10.17 20.13 -2.03
CA ALA A 71 10.01 19.52 -0.73
C ALA A 71 11.40 19.25 -0.11
N VAL A 72 11.66 19.85 1.04
CA VAL A 72 12.91 19.76 1.80
C VAL A 72 12.69 18.94 3.06
N ALA A 73 13.65 18.08 3.39
CA ALA A 73 13.53 17.19 4.54
C ALA A 73 13.82 17.92 5.87
N ALA A 74 12.93 17.74 6.85
CA ALA A 74 13.07 18.12 8.25
C ALA A 74 13.44 16.89 9.11
N GLU A 75 14.24 17.12 10.14
CA GLU A 75 14.72 16.15 11.11
C GLU A 75 13.59 15.57 11.97
N SER A 76 12.60 16.38 12.33
CA SER A 76 11.48 15.99 13.20
C SER A 76 10.21 16.78 12.91
N ARG A 77 9.05 16.30 13.41
CA ARG A 77 7.80 17.09 13.39
C ARG A 77 7.96 18.42 14.12
N ALA A 78 8.67 18.44 15.24
CA ALA A 78 8.94 19.66 16.00
C ALA A 78 9.71 20.71 15.16
N GLN A 79 10.60 20.28 14.26
CA GLN A 79 11.27 21.20 13.34
C GLN A 79 10.30 21.75 12.28
N VAL A 80 9.37 20.94 11.77
CA VAL A 80 8.29 21.42 10.88
C VAL A 80 7.43 22.47 11.60
N ASP A 81 7.05 22.20 12.85
CA ASP A 81 6.26 23.13 13.67
C ASP A 81 7.03 24.43 13.95
N GLN A 82 8.33 24.33 14.22
CA GLN A 82 9.20 25.50 14.41
C GLN A 82 9.28 26.35 13.14
N VAL A 83 9.51 25.74 11.98
CA VAL A 83 9.53 26.45 10.69
C VAL A 83 8.20 27.16 10.44
N PHE A 84 7.07 26.50 10.71
CA PHE A 84 5.75 27.12 10.59
C PHE A 84 5.59 28.35 11.47
N ALA A 85 6.02 28.29 12.74
CA ALA A 85 5.94 29.41 13.66
C ALA A 85 6.75 30.63 13.14
N GLU A 86 7.99 30.40 12.71
CA GLU A 86 8.87 31.44 12.17
C GLU A 86 8.29 32.06 10.88
N LEU A 87 7.77 31.24 9.96
CA LEU A 87 7.15 31.72 8.71
C LEU A 87 5.90 32.56 8.97
N ARG A 88 5.05 32.12 9.90
CA ARG A 88 3.83 32.85 10.28
C ARG A 88 4.19 34.20 10.90
N ASP A 89 5.14 34.22 11.83
CA ASP A 89 5.54 35.44 12.53
C ASP A 89 6.26 36.42 11.59
N GLY A 90 6.95 35.89 10.56
CA GLY A 90 7.55 36.65 9.47
C GLY A 90 6.58 37.10 8.36
N GLY A 91 5.29 36.76 8.45
CA GLY A 91 4.28 37.19 7.48
C GLY A 91 4.32 36.47 6.12
N ALA A 92 4.89 35.28 6.05
CA ALA A 92 4.90 34.47 4.82
C ALA A 92 3.49 34.01 4.42
N GLU A 93 3.27 33.81 3.12
CA GLU A 93 2.05 33.18 2.61
C GLU A 93 2.10 31.67 2.90
N ILE A 94 1.31 31.24 3.89
CA ILE A 94 1.15 29.83 4.23
C ILE A 94 0.13 29.19 3.28
N LEU A 95 0.55 28.14 2.57
CA LEU A 95 -0.29 27.33 1.69
C LEU A 95 -1.07 26.28 2.48
N GLN A 96 -0.39 25.62 3.43
CA GLN A 96 -1.00 24.70 4.38
C GLN A 96 -0.29 24.75 5.74
N PRO A 97 -1.02 24.73 6.86
CA PRO A 97 -0.41 24.56 8.17
C PRO A 97 0.17 23.14 8.33
N PRO A 98 1.06 22.90 9.32
CA PRO A 98 1.57 21.58 9.65
C PRO A 98 0.46 20.53 9.72
N SER A 99 0.49 19.59 8.77
CA SER A 99 -0.54 18.58 8.59
C SER A 99 0.08 17.25 8.16
N GLU A 100 -0.58 16.14 8.48
CA GLU A 100 -0.18 14.81 8.03
C GLU A 100 -0.90 14.45 6.72
N PHE A 101 -0.14 13.96 5.75
CA PHE A 101 -0.61 13.61 4.41
C PHE A 101 -0.26 12.17 4.04
N ASP A 102 -1.04 11.56 3.16
CA ASP A 102 -0.86 10.16 2.76
C ASP A 102 0.15 9.96 1.61
N PHE A 103 1.12 10.86 1.44
CA PHE A 103 2.15 10.72 0.40
C PHE A 103 3.20 9.67 0.75
N SER A 104 3.61 9.64 2.02
CA SER A 104 4.57 8.66 2.55
C SER A 104 4.30 8.42 4.03
N PRO A 105 4.85 7.36 4.64
CA PRO A 105 4.67 7.11 6.07
C PRO A 105 5.10 8.30 6.92
N GLY A 106 4.20 8.77 7.77
CA GLY A 106 4.46 9.86 8.70
C GLY A 106 4.73 11.20 8.03
N TYR A 107 4.34 11.38 6.76
CA TYR A 107 4.57 12.60 5.99
C TYR A 107 3.82 13.77 6.64
N TYR A 108 4.55 14.56 7.42
CA TYR A 108 4.06 15.69 8.17
C TYR A 108 4.73 16.94 7.64
N SER A 109 3.95 17.88 7.10
CA SER A 109 4.52 19.00 6.37
C SER A 109 3.79 20.31 6.58
N VAL A 110 4.56 21.40 6.42
CA VAL A 110 4.08 22.76 6.22
C VAL A 110 4.47 23.19 4.81
N GLY A 111 3.57 23.89 4.13
CA GLY A 111 3.87 24.48 2.82
C GLY A 111 3.55 25.96 2.80
N PHE A 112 4.36 26.69 2.05
CA PHE A 112 4.38 28.15 2.00
C PHE A 112 4.94 28.62 0.66
N ARG A 113 4.83 29.92 0.38
CA ARG A 113 5.53 30.54 -0.74
C ARG A 113 6.74 31.31 -0.26
N ASP A 114 7.81 31.23 -1.04
CA ASP A 114 8.91 32.20 -0.94
C ASP A 114 8.48 33.58 -1.50
N PRO A 115 9.32 34.63 -1.36
CA PRO A 115 9.00 35.97 -1.86
C PRO A 115 8.75 36.06 -3.38
N ASP A 116 9.30 35.14 -4.16
CA ASP A 116 9.10 35.05 -5.62
C ASP A 116 7.87 34.19 -5.97
N GLY A 117 7.18 33.66 -4.96
CA GLY A 117 5.96 32.86 -5.05
C GLY A 117 6.20 31.39 -5.40
N VAL A 118 7.44 30.90 -5.35
CA VAL A 118 7.80 29.49 -5.49
C VAL A 118 7.20 28.73 -4.31
N PRO A 119 6.37 27.69 -4.55
CA PRO A 119 5.85 26.89 -3.46
C PRO A 119 6.95 25.99 -2.89
N ILE A 120 7.18 26.09 -1.59
CA ILE A 120 8.13 25.29 -0.83
C ILE A 120 7.38 24.54 0.25
N GLU A 121 7.84 23.33 0.54
CA GLU A 121 7.33 22.45 1.57
C GLU A 121 8.48 21.95 2.43
N VAL A 122 8.30 21.99 3.75
CA VAL A 122 9.22 21.39 4.73
C VAL A 122 8.54 20.16 5.32
N VAL A 123 9.18 19.00 5.16
CA VAL A 123 8.59 17.68 5.36
C VAL A 123 9.38 16.87 6.36
N HIS A 124 8.70 16.36 7.37
CA HIS A 124 9.18 15.21 8.14
C HIS A 124 8.48 13.94 7.64
N ARG A 125 9.21 12.82 7.58
CA ARG A 125 8.67 11.48 7.31
C ARG A 125 9.35 10.46 8.21
N TRP A 126 8.72 9.31 8.41
CA TRP A 126 9.29 8.26 9.24
C TRP A 126 10.42 7.51 8.53
N ASP A 127 11.53 7.30 9.25
CA ASP A 127 12.64 6.45 8.81
C ASP A 127 12.46 4.99 9.24
N GLU A 128 11.73 4.77 10.35
CA GLU A 128 11.38 3.48 10.90
C GLU A 128 9.89 3.44 11.26
N LEU A 129 9.34 2.25 11.45
CA LEU A 129 7.99 2.12 11.97
C LEU A 129 7.89 2.79 13.36
N PRO A 130 6.94 3.71 13.56
CA PRO A 130 6.80 4.40 14.85
C PRO A 130 6.37 3.42 15.94
N ASP A 131 6.62 3.76 17.20
CA ASP A 131 6.05 2.99 18.29
C ASP A 131 4.56 3.34 18.43
N ILE A 132 3.72 2.32 18.63
CA ILE A 132 2.30 2.48 18.92
C ILE A 132 1.98 1.78 20.24
N ALA A 133 1.21 2.44 21.11
CA ALA A 133 1.05 2.00 22.50
C ALA A 133 0.32 0.66 22.66
N ASP A 134 -0.49 0.27 21.68
CA ASP A 134 -1.37 -0.89 21.73
C ASP A 134 -0.91 -2.08 20.90
N ALA A 135 0.34 -2.06 20.41
CA ALA A 135 0.94 -3.18 19.69
C ALA A 135 2.42 -3.38 20.02
N GLU A 136 2.87 -4.62 19.91
CA GLU A 136 4.29 -4.97 19.94
C GLU A 136 4.88 -4.69 18.55
N LYS A 137 5.88 -3.81 18.44
CA LYS A 137 6.66 -3.67 17.20
C LYS A 137 7.54 -4.92 17.02
N VAL A 138 7.46 -5.55 15.86
CA VAL A 138 8.09 -6.86 15.61
C VAL A 138 8.98 -6.84 14.36
N SER A 139 10.03 -7.66 14.41
CA SER A 139 10.85 -8.03 13.26
C SER A 139 10.60 -9.49 12.91
N VAL A 140 10.15 -9.74 11.69
CA VAL A 140 9.69 -11.03 11.20
C VAL A 140 10.62 -11.51 10.09
N PRO A 141 11.13 -12.75 10.14
CA PRO A 141 11.91 -13.31 9.04
C PRO A 141 11.04 -13.43 7.77
N GLY A 142 11.55 -12.91 6.65
CA GLY A 142 11.03 -13.11 5.30
C GLY A 142 11.90 -14.05 4.48
N HIS A 143 11.69 -14.09 3.17
CA HIS A 143 12.49 -14.87 2.23
C HIS A 143 13.79 -14.12 1.87
N GLY A 144 14.79 -14.26 2.75
CA GLY A 144 16.10 -13.61 2.62
C GLY A 144 16.13 -12.13 2.98
N VAL A 145 15.10 -11.64 3.68
CA VAL A 145 14.94 -10.26 4.16
C VAL A 145 14.33 -10.28 5.56
N THR A 146 14.54 -9.23 6.34
CA THR A 146 13.80 -8.96 7.58
C THR A 146 12.64 -8.02 7.29
N LEU A 147 11.45 -8.37 7.79
CA LEU A 147 10.24 -7.58 7.63
C LEU A 147 9.86 -6.93 8.95
N GLY A 148 9.48 -5.65 8.91
CA GLY A 148 8.93 -4.95 10.05
C GLY A 148 7.41 -5.14 10.15
N GLY A 149 6.89 -5.03 11.36
CA GLY A 149 5.44 -5.07 11.57
C GLY A 149 5.01 -4.74 12.99
N TYR A 150 3.72 -4.95 13.23
CA TYR A 150 3.12 -4.85 14.55
C TYR A 150 2.32 -6.10 14.86
N PHE A 151 2.50 -6.63 16.06
CA PHE A 151 1.69 -7.71 16.61
C PHE A 151 0.70 -7.13 17.63
N PHE A 152 -0.59 -7.30 17.36
CA PHE A 152 -1.69 -6.92 18.23
C PHE A 152 -2.22 -8.17 18.94
N LYS A 153 -2.20 -8.12 20.28
CA LYS A 153 -2.82 -9.16 21.11
C LYS A 153 -4.35 -8.99 21.08
N PRO A 154 -5.13 -10.09 21.10
CA PRO A 154 -6.59 -10.01 21.18
C PRO A 154 -7.08 -9.36 22.47
N GLN A 155 -8.19 -8.62 22.37
CA GLN A 155 -8.90 -8.04 23.51
C GLN A 155 -9.97 -8.98 24.09
N ALA A 156 -10.32 -10.05 23.36
CA ALA A 156 -11.34 -11.03 23.75
C ALA A 156 -10.90 -12.47 23.43
N GLY A 157 -11.52 -13.44 24.11
CA GLY A 157 -11.23 -14.87 23.97
C GLY A 157 -10.15 -15.37 24.93
N GLN A 158 -9.76 -16.64 24.78
CA GLN A 158 -8.65 -17.26 25.52
C GLN A 158 -7.62 -17.85 24.55
N PRO A 159 -6.32 -17.86 24.90
CA PRO A 159 -5.30 -18.48 24.07
C PRO A 159 -5.47 -20.01 24.03
N PRO A 160 -5.05 -20.69 22.95
CA PRO A 160 -4.45 -20.11 21.75
C PRO A 160 -5.49 -19.44 20.82
N TYR A 161 -5.18 -18.22 20.37
CA TYR A 161 -6.09 -17.36 19.61
C TYR A 161 -6.06 -17.65 18.11
N PRO A 162 -7.16 -17.48 17.38
CA PRO A 162 -7.08 -17.44 15.92
C PRO A 162 -6.29 -16.19 15.53
N ALA A 163 -5.59 -16.21 14.39
CA ALA A 163 -4.76 -15.09 14.00
C ALA A 163 -4.89 -14.70 12.53
N LEU A 164 -4.69 -13.41 12.25
CA LEU A 164 -4.73 -12.82 10.93
C LEU A 164 -3.40 -12.17 10.59
N VAL A 165 -2.86 -12.46 9.41
CA VAL A 165 -1.78 -11.67 8.79
C VAL A 165 -2.43 -10.62 7.89
N LEU A 166 -2.05 -9.35 8.06
CA LEU A 166 -2.65 -8.20 7.39
C LEU A 166 -1.63 -7.51 6.48
N LEU A 167 -1.92 -7.43 5.19
CA LEU A 167 -1.03 -6.93 4.15
C LEU A 167 -1.53 -5.61 3.54
N HIS A 168 -0.67 -4.60 3.54
CA HIS A 168 -0.97 -3.29 2.96
C HIS A 168 -0.86 -3.25 1.43
N GLY A 169 -1.42 -2.21 0.82
CA GLY A 169 -1.34 -1.93 -0.62
C GLY A 169 -0.01 -1.30 -1.05
N PHE A 170 0.09 -0.91 -2.33
CA PHE A 170 1.27 -0.22 -2.84
C PHE A 170 1.52 1.08 -2.06
N ALA A 171 2.79 1.42 -1.81
CA ALA A 171 3.20 2.59 -1.00
C ALA A 171 2.78 2.61 0.47
N GLY A 172 2.11 1.54 0.95
CA GLY A 172 1.74 1.40 2.35
C GLY A 172 2.84 0.80 3.23
N HIS A 173 2.48 0.53 4.48
CA HIS A 173 3.30 -0.07 5.53
C HIS A 173 2.41 -0.64 6.65
N ALA A 174 3.01 -1.34 7.62
CA ALA A 174 2.29 -1.99 8.73
C ALA A 174 1.37 -1.05 9.50
N HIS A 175 1.76 0.22 9.71
CA HIS A 175 0.94 1.18 10.44
C HIS A 175 -0.39 1.51 9.73
N ASN A 176 -0.45 1.49 8.39
CA ASN A 176 -1.74 1.68 7.69
C ASN A 176 -2.74 0.55 8.02
N MET A 177 -2.24 -0.63 8.39
CA MET A 177 -3.07 -1.78 8.77
C MET A 177 -3.47 -1.76 10.25
N ALA A 178 -2.96 -0.83 11.07
CA ALA A 178 -3.22 -0.77 12.51
C ALA A 178 -4.73 -0.63 12.83
N GLY A 179 -5.48 0.14 12.05
CA GLY A 179 -6.93 0.27 12.23
C GLY A 179 -7.68 -1.06 12.02
N LEU A 180 -7.28 -1.84 11.01
CA LEU A 180 -7.84 -3.17 10.78
C LEU A 180 -7.35 -4.19 11.83
N ALA A 181 -6.09 -4.09 12.26
CA ALA A 181 -5.51 -4.93 13.30
C ALA A 181 -6.20 -4.74 14.66
N ARG A 182 -6.52 -3.50 15.03
CA ARG A 182 -7.34 -3.18 16.21
C ARG A 182 -8.74 -3.77 16.10
N ALA A 183 -9.37 -3.65 14.94
CA ALA A 183 -10.69 -4.26 14.72
C ALA A 183 -10.63 -5.80 14.81
N ALA A 184 -9.56 -6.43 14.30
CA ALA A 184 -9.32 -7.87 14.44
C ALA A 184 -9.10 -8.28 15.90
N SER A 185 -8.28 -7.53 16.64
CA SER A 185 -8.05 -7.72 18.07
C SER A 185 -9.33 -7.62 18.89
N ALA A 186 -10.18 -6.64 18.61
CA ALA A 186 -11.50 -6.49 19.23
C ALA A 186 -12.46 -7.64 18.89
N ASN A 187 -12.28 -8.30 17.74
CA ASN A 187 -13.02 -9.50 17.32
C ASN A 187 -12.37 -10.82 17.80
N GLY A 188 -11.37 -10.75 18.68
CA GLY A 188 -10.73 -11.93 19.29
C GLY A 188 -9.63 -12.59 18.45
N TYR A 189 -9.13 -11.92 17.41
CA TYR A 189 -8.03 -12.41 16.57
C TYR A 189 -6.70 -11.77 16.96
N ALA A 190 -5.63 -12.57 17.05
CA ALA A 190 -4.29 -12.00 17.09
C ALA A 190 -3.99 -11.45 15.70
N ALA A 191 -3.41 -10.26 15.59
CA ALA A 191 -3.20 -9.63 14.28
C ALA A 191 -1.74 -9.27 14.07
N LEU A 192 -1.17 -9.74 12.97
CA LEU A 192 0.14 -9.32 12.47
C LEU A 192 -0.06 -8.36 11.31
N ALA A 193 0.08 -7.06 11.57
CA ALA A 193 0.19 -6.06 10.54
C ALA A 193 1.63 -6.04 10.01
N LEU A 194 1.83 -6.38 8.74
CA LEU A 194 3.16 -6.61 8.17
C LEU A 194 3.50 -5.56 7.11
N SER A 195 4.70 -4.97 7.18
CA SER A 195 5.28 -4.23 6.07
C SER A 195 5.87 -5.21 5.08
N LEU A 196 5.41 -5.20 3.83
CA LEU A 196 5.98 -6.02 2.77
C LEU A 196 7.40 -5.54 2.41
N ARG A 197 8.22 -6.41 1.81
CA ARG A 197 9.60 -6.06 1.41
C ARG A 197 9.66 -4.76 0.59
N GLY A 198 10.68 -3.96 0.86
CA GLY A 198 10.92 -2.67 0.22
C GLY A 198 10.02 -1.51 0.67
N TRP A 199 9.23 -1.69 1.74
CA TRP A 199 8.42 -0.65 2.36
C TRP A 199 8.87 -0.37 3.80
N LEU A 200 8.33 0.68 4.43
CA LEU A 200 8.84 1.19 5.71
C LEU A 200 8.94 0.09 6.77
N GLY A 201 10.12 -0.04 7.38
CA GLY A 201 10.40 -1.03 8.42
C GLY A 201 10.83 -2.40 7.87
N SER A 202 10.81 -2.62 6.56
CA SER A 202 11.21 -3.88 5.94
C SER A 202 12.38 -3.71 4.99
N GLU A 203 13.25 -4.71 4.94
CA GLU A 203 14.40 -4.74 4.04
C GLU A 203 14.00 -5.08 2.59
N GLY A 204 14.97 -5.00 1.69
CA GLY A 204 14.84 -5.39 0.28
C GLY A 204 14.20 -4.32 -0.61
N GLU A 205 13.77 -4.74 -1.80
CA GLU A 205 13.06 -3.89 -2.76
C GLU A 205 11.69 -4.49 -3.08
N SER A 206 10.70 -3.62 -3.29
CA SER A 206 9.37 -4.07 -3.67
C SER A 206 9.38 -4.65 -5.09
N ASP A 207 8.91 -5.89 -5.22
CA ASP A 207 8.79 -6.59 -6.50
C ASP A 207 7.35 -6.96 -6.89
N GLN A 208 6.39 -6.54 -6.06
CA GLN A 208 4.95 -6.53 -6.33
C GLN A 208 4.43 -7.88 -6.81
N GLY A 209 4.55 -8.88 -5.94
CA GLY A 209 4.04 -10.22 -6.15
C GLY A 209 5.05 -11.26 -6.64
N LEU A 210 6.33 -10.94 -6.79
CA LEU A 210 7.34 -11.94 -7.17
C LEU A 210 7.87 -12.71 -5.96
N ARG A 211 8.52 -12.03 -5.00
CA ARG A 211 9.05 -12.67 -3.78
C ARG A 211 8.23 -12.33 -2.55
N GLN A 212 7.42 -11.26 -2.60
CA GLN A 212 6.47 -10.92 -1.53
C GLN A 212 5.57 -12.09 -1.08
N PRO A 213 5.05 -12.96 -1.96
CA PRO A 213 4.28 -14.13 -1.50
C PRO A 213 5.11 -15.07 -0.60
N LEU A 214 6.40 -15.27 -0.91
CA LEU A 214 7.31 -16.13 -0.14
C LEU A 214 7.63 -15.53 1.24
N ASP A 215 7.74 -14.20 1.32
CA ASP A 215 7.86 -13.49 2.59
C ASP A 215 6.65 -13.73 3.50
N VAL A 216 5.46 -13.71 2.90
CA VAL A 216 4.22 -13.94 3.63
C VAL A 216 4.15 -15.37 4.17
N LEU A 217 4.66 -16.38 3.45
CA LEU A 217 4.77 -17.74 3.98
C LEU A 217 5.65 -17.78 5.24
N ALA A 218 6.81 -17.13 5.20
CA ALA A 218 7.72 -17.04 6.34
C ALA A 218 7.09 -16.29 7.53
N ALA A 219 6.30 -15.24 7.25
CA ALA A 219 5.56 -14.51 8.27
C ALA A 219 4.44 -15.35 8.90
N ILE A 220 3.73 -16.16 8.11
CA ILE A 220 2.74 -17.13 8.61
C ILE A 220 3.41 -18.15 9.53
N ASP A 221 4.53 -18.72 9.12
CA ASP A 221 5.29 -19.69 9.92
C ASP A 221 5.82 -19.09 11.23
N TRP A 222 6.28 -17.83 11.19
CA TRP A 222 6.71 -17.11 12.37
C TRP A 222 5.53 -16.87 13.33
N LEU A 223 4.39 -16.44 12.81
CA LEU A 223 3.19 -16.17 13.60
C LEU A 223 2.66 -17.46 14.25
N ALA A 224 2.66 -18.57 13.52
CA ALA A 224 2.24 -19.90 13.98
C ALA A 224 3.07 -20.43 15.17
N LYS A 225 4.31 -19.93 15.34
CA LYS A 225 5.21 -20.32 16.43
C LYS A 225 5.00 -19.49 17.71
N ARG A 226 4.20 -18.42 17.67
CA ARG A 226 3.94 -17.61 18.87
C ARG A 226 3.09 -18.42 19.87
N PRO A 227 3.47 -18.50 21.16
CA PRO A 227 2.77 -19.34 22.15
C PRO A 227 1.28 -19.03 22.34
N SER A 228 0.88 -17.78 22.06
CA SER A 228 -0.51 -17.34 22.20
C SER A 228 -1.36 -17.58 20.94
N VAL A 229 -0.79 -18.06 19.85
CA VAL A 229 -1.47 -18.23 18.55
C VAL A 229 -1.82 -19.70 18.31
N ASP A 230 -3.04 -19.94 17.84
CA ASP A 230 -3.48 -21.25 17.35
C ASP A 230 -3.05 -21.42 15.90
N ARG A 231 -2.01 -22.21 15.68
CA ARG A 231 -1.45 -22.49 14.35
C ARG A 231 -2.46 -23.08 13.37
N GLU A 232 -3.54 -23.70 13.86
CA GLU A 232 -4.59 -24.28 13.03
C GLU A 232 -5.68 -23.26 12.66
N ARG A 233 -5.60 -22.01 13.09
CA ARG A 233 -6.66 -21.00 12.90
C ARG A 233 -6.10 -19.69 12.39
N LEU A 234 -5.33 -19.78 11.31
CA LEU A 234 -4.68 -18.65 10.65
C LEU A 234 -5.46 -18.20 9.42
N GLY A 235 -5.57 -16.89 9.22
CA GLY A 235 -6.17 -16.28 8.05
C GLY A 235 -5.27 -15.20 7.47
N LEU A 236 -5.49 -14.89 6.19
CA LEU A 236 -4.71 -13.87 5.47
C LEU A 236 -5.65 -12.81 4.92
N VAL A 237 -5.32 -11.54 5.13
CA VAL A 237 -6.09 -10.40 4.63
C VAL A 237 -5.17 -9.43 3.92
N GLY A 238 -5.51 -9.03 2.71
CA GLY A 238 -4.73 -8.05 1.97
C GLY A 238 -5.59 -7.05 1.20
N ALA A 239 -5.05 -5.86 1.00
CA ALA A 239 -5.70 -4.78 0.25
C ALA A 239 -4.85 -4.31 -0.94
N SER A 240 -5.48 -4.06 -2.09
CA SER A 240 -4.82 -3.66 -3.34
C SER A 240 -3.68 -4.63 -3.69
N MET A 241 -2.44 -4.15 -3.88
CA MET A 241 -1.24 -4.99 -4.01
C MET A 241 -1.13 -6.07 -2.91
N GLY A 242 -1.47 -5.77 -1.66
CA GLY A 242 -1.47 -6.74 -0.57
C GLY A 242 -2.50 -7.85 -0.77
N GLY A 243 -3.63 -7.56 -1.41
CA GLY A 243 -4.65 -8.55 -1.76
C GLY A 243 -4.22 -9.45 -2.91
N GLN A 244 -3.48 -8.91 -3.89
CA GLN A 244 -2.81 -9.69 -4.94
C GLN A 244 -1.79 -10.64 -4.30
N VAL A 245 -0.91 -10.12 -3.45
CA VAL A 245 0.11 -10.90 -2.73
C VAL A 245 -0.54 -11.96 -1.85
N ALA A 246 -1.65 -11.66 -1.18
CA ALA A 246 -2.38 -12.61 -0.35
C ALA A 246 -2.88 -13.82 -1.16
N LEU A 247 -3.47 -13.58 -2.33
CA LEU A 247 -3.94 -14.66 -3.21
C LEU A 247 -2.78 -15.47 -3.79
N LEU A 248 -1.67 -14.82 -4.18
CA LEU A 248 -0.46 -15.51 -4.63
C LEU A 248 0.16 -16.36 -3.52
N ALA A 249 0.22 -15.86 -2.28
CA ALA A 249 0.71 -16.60 -1.13
C ALA A 249 -0.18 -17.83 -0.85
N ALA A 250 -1.50 -17.68 -0.94
CA ALA A 250 -2.43 -18.78 -0.78
C ALA A 250 -2.23 -19.91 -1.80
N ALA A 251 -1.81 -19.57 -3.02
CA ALA A 251 -1.49 -20.56 -4.06
C ALA A 251 -0.25 -21.42 -3.74
N HIS A 252 0.58 -21.02 -2.77
CA HIS A 252 1.65 -21.87 -2.24
C HIS A 252 1.17 -22.86 -1.16
N LYS A 253 -0.14 -22.87 -0.87
CA LYS A 253 -0.79 -23.74 0.12
C LYS A 253 -0.17 -23.66 1.53
N PRO A 254 0.04 -22.46 2.09
CA PRO A 254 0.45 -22.33 3.49
C PRO A 254 -0.63 -22.87 4.44
N HIS A 255 -0.24 -23.08 5.70
CA HIS A 255 -1.16 -23.49 6.77
C HIS A 255 -2.11 -22.36 7.21
N ILE A 256 -2.98 -21.92 6.30
CA ILE A 256 -4.06 -20.96 6.55
C ILE A 256 -5.41 -21.62 6.27
N LYS A 257 -6.48 -21.07 6.83
CA LYS A 257 -7.85 -21.59 6.68
C LYS A 257 -8.73 -20.72 5.78
N ALA A 258 -8.38 -19.45 5.56
CA ALA A 258 -9.13 -18.55 4.69
C ALA A 258 -8.29 -17.36 4.23
N VAL A 259 -8.69 -16.76 3.09
CA VAL A 259 -8.07 -15.55 2.53
C VAL A 259 -9.15 -14.52 2.23
N ALA A 260 -8.90 -13.25 2.59
CA ALA A 260 -9.71 -12.12 2.15
C ALA A 260 -8.86 -11.12 1.35
N SER A 261 -9.38 -10.70 0.19
CA SER A 261 -8.70 -9.81 -0.74
C SER A 261 -9.59 -8.62 -1.08
N PHE A 262 -9.09 -7.42 -0.81
CA PHE A 262 -9.77 -6.15 -1.05
C PHE A 262 -9.20 -5.49 -2.31
N PHE A 263 -10.06 -5.18 -3.28
CA PHE A 263 -9.78 -4.38 -4.49
C PHE A 263 -8.43 -4.70 -5.16
N ALA A 264 -8.11 -6.00 -5.26
CA ALA A 264 -6.82 -6.46 -5.75
C ALA A 264 -6.78 -6.57 -7.27
N PRO A 265 -5.64 -6.22 -7.91
CA PRO A 265 -5.36 -6.67 -9.26
C PRO A 265 -5.11 -8.19 -9.25
N THR A 266 -5.78 -8.93 -10.12
CA THR A 266 -5.76 -10.41 -10.15
C THR A 266 -5.29 -10.97 -11.50
N ASP A 267 -5.52 -10.22 -12.57
CA ASP A 267 -5.05 -10.44 -13.92
C ASP A 267 -4.31 -9.17 -14.39
N LEU A 268 -2.99 -9.19 -14.31
CA LEU A 268 -2.17 -8.04 -14.67
C LEU A 268 -2.15 -7.82 -16.19
N ALA A 269 -2.39 -8.85 -17.01
CA ALA A 269 -2.48 -8.69 -18.46
C ALA A 269 -3.77 -7.95 -18.84
N ALA A 270 -4.90 -8.33 -18.24
CA ALA A 270 -6.16 -7.61 -18.42
C ALA A 270 -6.09 -6.18 -17.85
N TRP A 271 -5.46 -6.00 -16.68
CA TRP A 271 -5.29 -4.68 -16.08
C TRP A 271 -4.42 -3.77 -16.97
N ARG A 272 -3.30 -4.30 -17.46
CA ARG A 272 -2.41 -3.68 -18.44
C ARG A 272 -3.15 -3.24 -19.70
N ALA A 273 -4.06 -4.07 -20.22
CA ALA A 273 -4.83 -3.74 -21.42
C ALA A 273 -5.90 -2.67 -21.16
N ALA A 274 -6.52 -2.68 -19.98
CA ALA A 274 -7.64 -1.80 -19.64
C ALA A 274 -7.20 -0.39 -19.22
N ASN A 275 -5.98 -0.21 -18.72
CA ASN A 275 -5.51 1.07 -18.20
C ASN A 275 -4.16 1.48 -18.83
N PRO A 276 -4.14 2.44 -19.79
CA PRO A 276 -2.90 2.88 -20.43
C PRO A 276 -1.84 3.41 -19.46
N PHE A 277 -2.24 3.95 -18.31
CA PHE A 277 -1.31 4.45 -17.29
C PHE A 277 -0.65 3.32 -16.52
N ILE A 278 -1.41 2.27 -16.18
CA ILE A 278 -0.82 1.09 -15.55
C ILE A 278 0.01 0.28 -16.55
N ARG A 279 -0.31 0.34 -17.85
CA ARG A 279 0.38 -0.44 -18.87
C ARG A 279 1.87 -0.20 -18.84
N ASP A 280 2.26 1.06 -18.99
CA ASP A 280 3.66 1.38 -19.07
C ASP A 280 4.38 1.16 -17.72
N TYR A 281 3.66 1.28 -16.60
CA TYR A 281 4.19 0.95 -15.28
C TYR A 281 4.51 -0.54 -15.14
N LEU A 282 3.60 -1.42 -15.57
CA LEU A 282 3.81 -2.86 -15.55
C LEU A 282 4.91 -3.30 -16.51
N ASP A 283 5.05 -2.62 -17.65
CA ASP A 283 6.15 -2.81 -18.59
C ASP A 283 7.50 -2.49 -17.93
N ASP A 284 7.61 -1.33 -17.27
CA ASP A 284 8.83 -0.93 -16.55
C ASP A 284 9.13 -1.87 -15.35
N LEU A 285 8.08 -2.35 -14.67
CA LEU A 285 8.20 -3.19 -13.48
C LEU A 285 8.67 -4.61 -13.80
N CYS A 286 8.09 -5.23 -14.83
CA CYS A 286 8.29 -6.66 -15.06
C CYS A 286 8.13 -7.15 -16.50
N GLY A 287 7.83 -6.25 -17.45
CA GLY A 287 7.54 -6.62 -18.83
C GLY A 287 6.32 -7.55 -18.99
N PRO A 288 5.89 -7.84 -20.23
CA PRO A 288 4.83 -8.80 -20.51
C PRO A 288 5.11 -10.21 -19.95
N GLU A 289 6.37 -10.63 -19.94
CA GLU A 289 6.84 -11.92 -19.43
C GLU A 289 6.71 -12.06 -17.91
N GLY A 290 6.71 -10.95 -17.17
CA GLY A 290 6.59 -10.94 -15.71
C GLY A 290 5.15 -10.84 -15.20
N LEU A 291 4.17 -10.57 -16.05
CA LEU A 291 2.75 -10.50 -15.67
C LEU A 291 2.20 -11.86 -15.20
N PRO A 292 2.49 -13.01 -15.86
CA PRO A 292 1.90 -14.28 -15.49
C PRO A 292 2.31 -14.79 -14.11
N VAL A 293 3.54 -14.48 -13.64
CA VAL A 293 3.98 -14.88 -12.29
C VAL A 293 3.31 -14.04 -11.20
N ARG A 294 2.88 -12.82 -11.53
CA ARG A 294 2.24 -11.86 -10.61
C ARG A 294 0.71 -11.86 -10.68
N SER A 295 0.09 -12.71 -11.50
CA SER A 295 -1.37 -12.73 -11.70
C SER A 295 -2.04 -13.88 -10.92
N PRO A 296 -2.71 -13.59 -9.78
CA PRO A 296 -3.48 -14.57 -9.01
C PRO A 296 -4.44 -15.43 -9.82
N ILE A 297 -5.07 -14.88 -10.86
CA ILE A 297 -6.07 -15.60 -11.65
C ILE A 297 -5.49 -16.85 -12.32
N LEU A 298 -4.19 -16.85 -12.61
CA LEU A 298 -3.47 -17.97 -13.20
C LEU A 298 -3.02 -19.01 -12.15
N ARG A 299 -3.43 -18.85 -10.90
CA ARG A 299 -3.07 -19.72 -9.77
C ARG A 299 -4.29 -20.29 -9.02
N VAL A 300 -5.49 -20.08 -9.55
CA VAL A 300 -6.75 -20.49 -8.94
C VAL A 300 -6.78 -21.98 -8.57
N ALA A 301 -6.24 -22.84 -9.43
CA ALA A 301 -6.19 -24.28 -9.17
C ALA A 301 -5.42 -24.64 -7.88
N GLN A 302 -4.43 -23.83 -7.49
CA GLN A 302 -3.61 -24.05 -6.30
C GLN A 302 -4.15 -23.37 -5.03
N ILE A 303 -5.21 -22.56 -5.13
CA ILE A 303 -5.85 -21.94 -3.96
C ILE A 303 -6.90 -22.92 -3.42
N ASP A 304 -6.61 -23.56 -2.29
CA ASP A 304 -7.44 -24.62 -1.70
C ASP A 304 -8.23 -24.19 -0.45
N VAL A 305 -8.20 -22.90 -0.13
CA VAL A 305 -8.90 -22.31 1.01
C VAL A 305 -10.04 -21.42 0.52
N PRO A 306 -11.12 -21.26 1.33
CA PRO A 306 -12.17 -20.28 1.05
C PRO A 306 -11.61 -18.87 0.83
N VAL A 307 -12.17 -18.17 -0.16
CA VAL A 307 -11.75 -16.82 -0.56
C VAL A 307 -12.91 -15.83 -0.40
N LEU A 308 -12.66 -14.70 0.26
CA LEU A 308 -13.53 -13.53 0.24
C LEU A 308 -12.92 -12.45 -0.65
N LEU A 309 -13.67 -11.98 -1.64
CA LEU A 309 -13.29 -10.87 -2.50
C LEU A 309 -14.18 -9.65 -2.20
N ILE A 310 -13.60 -8.49 -1.91
CA ILE A 310 -14.32 -7.24 -1.64
C ILE A 310 -13.84 -6.15 -2.59
N HIS A 311 -14.73 -5.40 -3.23
CA HIS A 311 -14.35 -4.37 -4.20
C HIS A 311 -15.39 -3.26 -4.30
N GLY A 312 -14.97 -2.02 -4.57
CA GLY A 312 -15.89 -0.95 -4.99
C GLY A 312 -16.21 -1.02 -6.48
N ASP A 313 -17.42 -0.64 -6.90
CA ASP A 313 -17.81 -0.64 -8.32
C ASP A 313 -17.40 0.64 -9.08
N ARG A 314 -16.90 1.67 -8.36
CA ARG A 314 -16.36 2.92 -8.91
C ARG A 314 -14.84 3.02 -8.74
N ASP A 315 -14.17 1.88 -8.69
CA ASP A 315 -12.72 1.81 -8.63
C ASP A 315 -12.09 2.17 -9.98
N GLU A 316 -11.47 3.35 -10.06
CA GLU A 316 -10.80 3.86 -11.25
C GLU A 316 -9.34 3.39 -11.35
N ASN A 317 -8.78 2.83 -10.28
CA ASN A 317 -7.39 2.36 -10.25
C ASN A 317 -7.31 0.91 -10.69
N VAL A 318 -8.05 0.04 -9.99
CA VAL A 318 -8.16 -1.39 -10.26
C VAL A 318 -9.62 -1.66 -10.64
N PRO A 319 -9.95 -1.85 -11.92
CA PRO A 319 -11.35 -2.04 -12.31
C PRO A 319 -11.99 -3.23 -11.59
N VAL A 320 -13.23 -3.08 -11.13
CA VAL A 320 -14.01 -4.14 -10.45
C VAL A 320 -14.09 -5.46 -11.24
N ALA A 321 -13.94 -5.38 -12.57
CA ALA A 321 -13.82 -6.53 -13.47
C ALA A 321 -12.73 -7.53 -13.03
N GLN A 322 -11.68 -7.07 -12.35
CA GLN A 322 -10.64 -7.92 -11.75
C GLN A 322 -11.24 -8.88 -10.71
N THR A 323 -12.04 -8.36 -9.77
CA THR A 323 -12.70 -9.21 -8.77
C THR A 323 -13.76 -10.10 -9.39
N VAL A 324 -14.52 -9.61 -10.38
CA VAL A 324 -15.54 -10.41 -11.07
C VAL A 324 -14.90 -11.62 -11.77
N ALA A 325 -13.83 -11.39 -12.55
CA ALA A 325 -13.11 -12.45 -13.25
C ALA A 325 -12.47 -13.46 -12.30
N MET A 326 -11.84 -13.00 -11.21
CA MET A 326 -11.27 -13.88 -10.20
C MET A 326 -12.34 -14.74 -9.51
N ALA A 327 -13.50 -14.15 -9.18
CA ALA A 327 -14.61 -14.89 -8.57
C ALA A 327 -15.15 -15.97 -9.51
N GLU A 328 -15.32 -15.66 -10.79
CA GLU A 328 -15.74 -16.62 -11.80
C GLU A 328 -14.73 -17.75 -11.98
N ALA A 329 -13.43 -17.42 -12.05
CA ALA A 329 -12.36 -18.41 -12.15
C ALA A 329 -12.33 -19.34 -10.93
N LEU A 330 -12.44 -18.81 -9.70
CA LEU A 330 -12.53 -19.62 -8.47
C LEU A 330 -13.74 -20.56 -8.50
N ARG A 331 -14.93 -20.06 -8.86
CA ARG A 331 -16.15 -20.88 -8.96
C ARG A 331 -16.03 -21.98 -10.02
N SER A 332 -15.47 -21.67 -11.18
CA SER A 332 -15.31 -22.65 -12.26
C SER A 332 -14.33 -23.78 -11.89
N HIS A 333 -13.43 -23.53 -10.93
CA HIS A 333 -12.55 -24.54 -10.34
C HIS A 333 -13.13 -25.21 -9.08
N GLY A 334 -14.42 -25.01 -8.79
CA GLY A 334 -15.09 -25.59 -7.63
C GLY A 334 -14.58 -25.06 -6.29
N LYS A 335 -13.94 -23.89 -6.26
CA LYS A 335 -13.43 -23.28 -5.03
C LYS A 335 -14.54 -22.50 -4.32
N GLU A 336 -14.52 -22.51 -2.99
CA GLU A 336 -15.42 -21.69 -2.19
C GLU A 336 -15.03 -20.22 -2.29
N VAL A 337 -15.93 -19.37 -2.79
CA VAL A 337 -15.69 -17.94 -2.93
C VAL A 337 -16.94 -17.10 -2.62
N GLU A 338 -16.77 -16.11 -1.76
CA GLU A 338 -17.74 -15.07 -1.48
C GLU A 338 -17.29 -13.74 -2.07
N THR A 339 -18.24 -12.94 -2.55
CA THR A 339 -17.98 -11.61 -3.13
C THR A 339 -18.81 -10.54 -2.43
N LEU A 340 -18.23 -9.39 -2.14
CA LEU A 340 -18.92 -8.16 -1.74
C LEU A 340 -18.51 -7.02 -2.68
N ILE A 341 -19.43 -6.62 -3.57
CA ILE A 341 -19.26 -5.41 -4.37
C ILE A 341 -19.96 -4.25 -3.65
N VAL A 342 -19.22 -3.21 -3.30
CA VAL A 342 -19.72 -2.04 -2.57
C VAL A 342 -20.11 -0.96 -3.57
N ALA A 343 -21.42 -0.74 -3.71
CA ALA A 343 -21.97 0.19 -4.68
C ALA A 343 -21.56 1.65 -4.39
N GLY A 344 -21.13 2.36 -5.44
CA GLY A 344 -20.64 3.73 -5.40
C GLY A 344 -19.23 3.90 -4.83
N ALA A 345 -18.58 2.82 -4.39
CA ALA A 345 -17.33 2.93 -3.64
C ALA A 345 -16.10 3.04 -4.58
N PRO A 346 -15.15 3.94 -4.30
CA PRO A 346 -13.90 4.07 -5.04
C PRO A 346 -12.85 3.02 -4.58
N HIS A 347 -11.61 3.12 -5.07
CA HIS A 347 -10.51 2.22 -4.69
C HIS A 347 -10.24 2.20 -3.18
N PHE A 348 -10.25 3.38 -2.54
CA PHE A 348 -10.03 3.52 -1.11
C PHE A 348 -11.35 3.85 -0.41
N PHE A 349 -11.79 2.94 0.44
CA PHE A 349 -13.03 3.09 1.18
C PHE A 349 -12.94 4.17 2.25
N SER A 350 -13.99 4.98 2.35
CA SER A 350 -14.25 5.81 3.52
C SER A 350 -14.65 4.96 4.71
N ASP A 351 -14.79 5.56 5.89
CA ASP A 351 -15.25 4.87 7.10
C ASP A 351 -16.60 4.14 6.91
N LYS A 352 -17.49 4.71 6.10
CA LYS A 352 -18.80 4.13 5.80
C LYS A 352 -18.65 2.79 5.07
N GLU A 353 -17.90 2.77 3.97
CA GLU A 353 -17.69 1.54 3.19
C GLU A 353 -16.85 0.53 3.96
N ASN A 354 -15.83 0.99 4.70
CA ASN A 354 -15.03 0.15 5.58
C ASN A 354 -15.88 -0.54 6.65
N GLY A 355 -16.89 0.13 7.20
CA GLY A 355 -17.81 -0.47 8.17
C GLY A 355 -18.57 -1.68 7.59
N VAL A 356 -19.06 -1.58 6.34
CA VAL A 356 -19.73 -2.69 5.65
C VAL A 356 -18.76 -3.83 5.36
N ALA A 357 -17.60 -3.49 4.79
CA ALA A 357 -16.59 -4.46 4.41
C ALA A 357 -16.02 -5.23 5.61
N ARG A 358 -15.75 -4.55 6.74
CA ARG A 358 -15.26 -5.18 7.97
C ARG A 358 -16.26 -6.16 8.58
N ARG A 359 -17.56 -5.84 8.57
CA ARG A 359 -18.59 -6.79 9.03
C ARG A 359 -18.56 -8.07 8.21
N LYS A 360 -18.57 -7.95 6.88
CA LYS A 360 -18.46 -9.09 5.96
C LYS A 360 -17.17 -9.89 6.18
N LEU A 361 -16.04 -9.20 6.33
CA LEU A 361 -14.74 -9.82 6.61
C LEU A 361 -14.77 -10.66 7.88
N PHE A 362 -15.20 -10.08 9.01
CA PHE A 362 -15.16 -10.80 10.28
C PHE A 362 -16.22 -11.89 10.37
N ASP A 363 -17.37 -11.74 9.72
CA ASP A 363 -18.35 -12.84 9.62
C ASP A 363 -17.78 -14.02 8.82
N PHE A 364 -17.08 -13.74 7.71
CA PHE A 364 -16.38 -14.75 6.92
C PHE A 364 -15.26 -15.44 7.72
N MET A 365 -14.37 -14.66 8.33
CA MET A 365 -13.28 -15.20 9.15
C MET A 365 -13.80 -16.02 10.33
N ARG A 366 -14.93 -15.61 10.95
CA ARG A 366 -15.54 -16.35 12.05
C ARG A 366 -16.00 -17.73 11.61
N ARG A 367 -16.60 -17.85 10.42
CA ARG A 367 -17.06 -19.15 9.87
C ARG A 367 -15.90 -20.11 9.58
N HIS A 368 -14.77 -19.60 9.11
CA HIS A 368 -13.66 -20.46 8.64
C HIS A 368 -12.53 -20.68 9.63
N LEU A 369 -12.35 -19.80 10.63
CA LEU A 369 -11.28 -19.92 11.63
C LEU A 369 -11.77 -20.35 13.01
N ASN A 370 -13.08 -20.35 13.29
CA ASN A 370 -13.57 -20.89 14.55
C ASN A 370 -13.69 -22.41 14.49
N ARG A 371 -13.52 -23.05 15.64
CA ARG A 371 -13.79 -24.47 15.79
C ARG A 371 -15.30 -24.69 15.62
N ALA A 372 -15.67 -25.68 14.83
CA ALA A 372 -17.06 -26.13 14.65
C ALA A 372 -17.68 -26.56 15.98
#